data_AF-A0A0F8YEF1-F1
#
_entry.id   AF-A0A0F8YEF1-F1
#
_cell.length_a   1.000
_cell.length_b   1.000
_cell.length_c   1.000
_cell.angle_alpha   90.00
_cell.angle_beta   90.00
_cell.angle_gamma   90.00
#
_symmetry.space_group_name_H-M   'P 1'
#
loop_
_entity.id
_entity.type
_entity.pdbx_description
1 polymer ?
#
loop_
_entity_poly.entity_id
_entity_poly.type
_entity_poly.pdbx_seq_one_letter_code
_entity_poly.pdbx_strand_id
1 'polypeptide(L)'
;MPTLTLDLAQSYNAKLLNSRNAFNNIYNITGQYGQMTQVVTMLNKPMGGAIRINTQDSKYEKLTIDHQGVISKIQTRTASGSNLILDFYDTGYDFFREDDVVLDNFQIAGLVIAHQPGQITIAPFMFSAFVAANFAADKFARRGWNSSASRKSTGTESLYSTPNTIYNYGAIKRDSVFISRRDFSATYMDQAIPEKNWAIRQEAEMILRVAQSLEWSNLYEKRGKETINGQERTANGGLVWAIDHRGGTHETSPNELTESAWKELIELVGKKDAAAKGRLLFCYGKSALAKIQSFTEPFVKASGTNNTFGGGAVSGIDVNTYSYLGQDIDFMYLS
;
A
#
# COMPACT_ATOMS: atom_id res chain seq x y z
N MET A 1 -0.68 62.51 30.24
CA MET A 1 -0.28 61.47 29.26
C MET A 1 -0.63 60.13 29.85
N PRO A 2 -1.35 59.23 29.15
CA PRO A 2 -1.62 57.91 29.69
C PRO A 2 -0.32 57.10 29.68
N THR A 3 0.17 56.72 30.86
CA THR A 3 1.27 55.77 31.01
C THR A 3 0.74 54.38 30.70
N LEU A 4 1.04 53.88 29.50
CA LEU A 4 0.87 52.47 29.15
C LEU A 4 1.86 51.65 30.00
N THR A 5 1.41 51.17 31.16
CA THR A 5 2.12 50.14 31.91
C THR A 5 1.90 48.82 31.19
N LEU A 6 2.89 48.41 30.39
CA LEU A 6 2.91 47.10 29.77
C LEU A 6 3.11 46.06 30.88
N ASP A 7 2.10 45.25 31.18
CA ASP A 7 2.24 44.15 32.12
C ASP A 7 3.24 43.13 31.56
N LEU A 8 4.41 43.04 32.19
CA LEU A 8 5.52 42.17 31.78
C LEU A 8 5.10 40.69 31.75
N ALA A 9 4.06 40.31 32.50
CA ALA A 9 3.53 38.96 32.51
C ALA A 9 2.76 38.62 31.21
N GLN A 10 2.14 39.61 30.58
CA GLN A 10 1.26 39.48 29.41
C GLN A 10 1.96 39.74 28.07
N SER A 11 3.06 40.50 28.07
CA SER A 11 3.85 40.72 26.86
C SER A 11 4.85 39.57 26.64
N TYR A 12 4.48 38.64 25.75
CA TYR A 12 5.35 37.52 25.34
C TYR A 12 6.72 38.01 24.85
N ASN A 13 6.77 39.13 24.13
CA ASN A 13 8.00 39.75 23.65
C ASN A 13 8.87 40.35 24.78
N ALA A 14 8.28 40.82 25.87
CA ALA A 14 9.03 41.32 27.02
C ALA A 14 9.66 40.19 27.85
N LYS A 15 9.03 39.00 27.91
CA LYS A 15 9.64 37.80 28.50
C LYS A 15 10.86 37.31 27.71
N LEU A 16 10.84 37.44 26.38
CA LEU A 16 11.94 37.04 25.49
C LEU A 16 13.18 37.94 25.61
N LEU A 17 13.02 39.18 26.08
CA LEU A 17 14.15 40.09 26.35
C LEU A 17 14.98 39.69 27.58
N ASN A 18 14.43 38.87 28.47
CA ASN A 18 15.09 38.45 29.71
C ASN A 18 15.76 37.07 29.61
N SER A 19 15.58 36.35 28.49
CA SER A 19 16.29 35.11 28.20
C SER A 19 17.31 35.33 27.09
N ARG A 20 18.58 34.98 27.34
CA ARG A 20 19.66 35.13 26.35
C ARG A 20 19.43 34.26 25.10
N ASN A 21 18.60 33.22 25.24
CA ASN A 21 18.09 32.41 24.16
C ASN A 21 16.56 32.32 24.26
N ALA A 22 15.86 32.91 23.31
CA ALA A 22 14.41 32.79 23.12
C ALA A 22 14.07 31.42 22.47
N PHE A 23 14.35 30.32 23.16
CA PHE A 23 14.22 28.96 22.60
C PHE A 23 12.79 28.40 22.58
N ASN A 24 11.81 29.10 23.17
CA ASN A 24 10.37 28.76 23.02
C ASN A 24 9.91 28.67 21.55
N ASN A 25 10.69 29.18 20.58
CA ASN A 25 10.39 29.14 19.15
C ASN A 25 11.33 28.26 18.31
N ILE A 26 12.22 27.44 18.89
CA ILE A 26 12.74 26.29 18.13
C ILE A 26 11.59 25.29 18.05
N TYR A 27 10.70 25.52 17.09
CA TYR A 27 9.72 24.55 16.70
C TYR A 27 10.48 23.28 16.33
N ASN A 28 10.27 22.24 17.12
CA ASN A 28 10.55 20.90 16.65
C ASN A 28 9.53 20.60 15.54
N ILE A 29 9.82 21.09 14.33
CA ILE A 29 9.01 20.89 13.11
C ILE A 29 8.88 19.43 12.70
N THR A 30 9.59 18.56 13.42
CA THR A 30 9.72 17.17 13.09
C THR A 30 8.48 16.34 13.47
N GLY A 31 7.57 16.84 14.32
CA GLY A 31 6.30 16.14 14.55
C GLY A 31 6.46 14.79 15.26
N GLN A 32 5.38 14.00 15.32
CA GLN A 32 5.36 12.70 16.01
C GLN A 32 5.83 11.59 15.06
N TYR A 33 7.09 11.19 15.16
CA TYR A 33 7.59 10.05 14.38
C TYR A 33 7.32 8.71 15.04
N GLY A 34 7.16 7.69 14.21
CA GLY A 34 6.95 6.30 14.58
C GLY A 34 5.53 5.79 14.35
N GLN A 35 4.62 6.60 13.81
CA GLN A 35 3.22 6.21 13.60
C GLN A 35 3.10 5.02 12.63
N MET A 36 3.82 5.05 11.51
CA MET A 36 3.76 3.95 10.55
C MET A 36 4.41 2.68 11.11
N THR A 37 5.52 2.84 11.83
CA THR A 37 6.18 1.72 12.52
C THR A 37 5.28 1.12 13.61
N GLN A 38 4.50 1.94 14.31
CA GLN A 38 3.49 1.50 15.28
C GLN A 38 2.35 0.75 14.60
N VAL A 39 1.80 1.28 13.49
CA VAL A 39 0.76 0.60 12.70
C VAL A 39 1.25 -0.77 12.22
N VAL A 40 2.44 -0.84 11.63
CA VAL A 40 3.05 -2.11 11.21
C VAL A 40 3.22 -3.06 12.39
N THR A 41 3.68 -2.56 13.54
CA THR A 41 3.81 -3.38 14.76
C THR A 41 2.46 -3.89 15.25
N MET A 42 1.41 -3.05 15.24
CA MET A 42 0.05 -3.44 15.63
C MET A 42 -0.54 -4.47 14.66
N LEU A 43 -0.34 -4.32 13.36
CA LEU A 43 -0.75 -5.30 12.35
C LEU A 43 -0.05 -6.65 12.54
N ASN A 44 1.20 -6.63 13.00
CA ASN A 44 1.98 -7.83 13.27
C ASN A 44 1.70 -8.44 14.65
N LYS A 45 1.04 -7.74 15.59
CA LYS A 45 0.76 -8.26 16.94
C LYS A 45 0.00 -9.60 16.96
N PRO A 46 -1.06 -9.83 16.15
CA PRO A 46 -1.74 -11.11 16.10
C PRO A 46 -0.82 -12.27 15.65
N MET A 47 0.28 -11.95 14.97
CA MET A 47 1.27 -12.91 14.48
C MET A 47 2.51 -13.02 15.39
N GLY A 48 2.47 -12.46 16.60
CA GLY A 48 3.58 -12.50 17.56
C GLY A 48 4.48 -11.25 17.58
N GLY A 49 4.11 -10.18 16.86
CA GLY A 49 4.83 -8.91 16.86
C GLY A 49 6.07 -8.92 15.95
N ALA A 50 7.12 -8.19 16.36
CA ALA A 50 8.38 -8.14 15.61
C ALA A 50 9.11 -9.48 15.71
N ILE A 51 9.26 -10.18 14.58
CA ILE A 51 9.95 -11.46 14.51
C ILE A 51 11.42 -11.22 14.14
N ARG A 52 12.34 -11.85 14.86
CA ARG A 52 13.77 -11.81 14.54
C ARG A 52 14.04 -12.62 13.27
N ILE A 53 14.72 -12.01 12.31
CA ILE A 53 15.26 -12.71 11.14
C ILE A 53 16.55 -13.42 11.58
N ASN A 54 16.58 -14.75 11.49
CA ASN A 54 17.72 -15.56 11.92
C ASN A 54 18.37 -16.34 10.75
N THR A 55 18.36 -15.75 9.56
CA THR A 55 18.97 -16.32 8.37
C THR A 55 20.32 -15.67 8.09
N GLN A 56 21.27 -16.44 7.57
CA GLN A 56 22.64 -15.99 7.30
C GLN A 56 22.69 -14.84 6.27
N ASP A 57 21.71 -14.79 5.37
CA ASP A 57 21.57 -13.77 4.32
C ASP A 57 20.71 -12.57 4.75
N SER A 58 20.28 -12.50 6.02
CA SER A 58 19.31 -11.49 6.50
C SER A 58 18.02 -11.44 5.66
N LYS A 59 17.57 -12.58 5.14
CA LYS A 59 16.35 -12.73 4.34
C LYS A 59 15.21 -13.31 5.18
N TYR A 60 14.04 -12.69 5.10
CA TYR A 60 12.78 -13.25 5.57
C TYR A 60 11.98 -13.74 4.37
N GLU A 61 11.54 -15.00 4.42
CA GLU A 61 10.83 -15.65 3.32
C GLU A 61 9.42 -16.05 3.77
N LYS A 62 8.45 -15.85 2.90
CA LYS A 62 7.06 -16.27 3.07
C LYS A 62 6.62 -17.01 1.82
N LEU A 63 6.01 -18.17 2.03
CA LEU A 63 5.38 -18.93 0.96
C LEU A 63 3.99 -18.35 0.66
N THR A 64 3.71 -18.11 -0.60
CA THR A 64 2.39 -17.73 -1.11
C THR A 64 1.94 -18.74 -2.14
N ILE A 65 0.66 -19.04 -2.15
CA ILE A 65 0.03 -19.81 -3.22
C ILE A 65 -0.67 -18.79 -4.10
N ASP A 66 -0.30 -18.75 -5.38
CA ASP A 66 -0.91 -17.83 -6.34
C ASP A 66 -2.37 -18.21 -6.64
N HIS A 67 -3.05 -17.33 -7.38
CA HIS A 67 -4.47 -17.48 -7.69
C HIS A 67 -4.75 -18.84 -8.35
N GLN A 68 -5.60 -19.65 -7.73
CA GLN A 68 -5.93 -21.01 -8.22
C GLN A 68 -6.80 -21.01 -9.49
N GLY A 69 -7.30 -19.84 -9.92
CA GLY A 69 -8.06 -19.70 -11.15
C GLY A 69 -7.14 -19.80 -12.38
N VAL A 70 -7.35 -20.82 -13.20
CA VAL A 70 -6.63 -20.99 -14.47
C VAL A 70 -7.17 -19.98 -15.49
N ILE A 71 -6.35 -18.98 -15.82
CA ILE A 71 -6.66 -17.90 -16.75
C ILE A 71 -5.38 -17.47 -17.46
N SER A 72 -5.46 -17.23 -18.78
CA SER A 72 -4.35 -16.65 -19.53
C SER A 72 -4.84 -15.68 -20.62
N LYS A 73 -3.98 -14.74 -21.00
CA LYS A 73 -4.26 -13.72 -22.02
C LYS A 73 -3.82 -14.22 -23.40
N ILE A 74 -4.73 -14.18 -24.36
CA ILE A 74 -4.53 -14.66 -25.73
C ILE A 74 -3.69 -13.63 -26.49
N GLN A 75 -2.58 -14.07 -27.05
CA GLN A 75 -1.72 -13.30 -27.94
C GLN A 75 -2.19 -13.45 -29.40
N THR A 76 -2.30 -14.69 -29.87
CA THR A 76 -2.75 -14.99 -31.23
C THR A 76 -3.79 -16.10 -31.24
N ARG A 77 -4.65 -16.03 -32.25
CA ARG A 77 -5.68 -17.03 -32.55
C ARG A 77 -5.47 -17.50 -33.97
N THR A 78 -5.19 -18.78 -34.14
CA THR A 78 -4.97 -19.40 -35.44
C THR A 78 -6.03 -20.47 -35.68
N ALA A 79 -6.74 -20.39 -36.80
CA ALA A 79 -7.72 -21.42 -37.16
C ALA A 79 -7.00 -22.67 -37.68
N SER A 80 -7.40 -23.84 -37.20
CA SER A 80 -6.92 -25.14 -37.66
C SER A 80 -8.13 -26.04 -37.94
N GLY A 81 -8.65 -25.98 -39.16
CA GLY A 81 -9.91 -26.61 -39.52
C GLY A 81 -11.09 -26.01 -38.73
N SER A 82 -11.85 -26.86 -38.03
CA SER A 82 -12.93 -26.45 -37.11
C SER A 82 -12.44 -25.96 -35.74
N ASN A 83 -11.16 -26.19 -35.43
CA ASN A 83 -10.56 -25.93 -34.13
C ASN A 83 -9.84 -24.58 -34.13
N LEU A 84 -9.58 -24.05 -32.95
CA LEU A 84 -8.73 -22.88 -32.76
C LEU A 84 -7.50 -23.25 -31.95
N ILE A 85 -6.35 -22.77 -32.42
CA ILE A 85 -5.10 -22.75 -31.68
C ILE A 85 -4.98 -21.36 -31.07
N LEU A 86 -4.84 -21.29 -29.75
CA LEU A 86 -4.68 -20.06 -29.00
C LEU A 86 -3.27 -20.04 -28.42
N ASP A 87 -2.48 -19.07 -28.83
CA ASP A 87 -1.18 -18.79 -28.22
C ASP A 87 -1.36 -17.72 -27.14
N PHE A 88 -0.67 -17.89 -26.01
CA PHE A 88 -0.71 -16.97 -24.89
C PHE A 88 0.54 -16.08 -24.84
N TYR A 89 0.39 -14.92 -24.22
CA TYR A 89 1.53 -14.02 -23.96
C TYR A 89 2.60 -14.64 -23.05
N ASP A 90 2.17 -15.48 -22.11
CA ASP A 90 3.08 -16.24 -21.26
C ASP A 90 3.35 -17.61 -21.90
N THR A 91 4.52 -17.72 -22.54
CA THR A 91 4.95 -18.93 -23.24
C THR A 91 5.26 -20.10 -22.30
N GLY A 92 5.37 -19.86 -20.99
CA GLY A 92 5.58 -20.91 -19.98
C GLY A 92 4.29 -21.42 -19.33
N TYR A 93 3.14 -20.84 -19.66
CA TYR A 93 1.87 -21.13 -18.99
C TYR A 93 1.27 -22.47 -19.45
N ASP A 94 1.18 -23.45 -18.56
CA ASP A 94 0.69 -24.81 -18.87
C ASP A 94 -0.29 -25.33 -17.78
N PHE A 95 -1.29 -24.53 -17.44
CA PHE A 95 -2.29 -24.88 -16.42
C PHE A 95 -3.65 -25.27 -17.01
N PHE A 96 -3.80 -25.25 -18.33
CA PHE A 96 -4.97 -25.82 -19.00
C PHE A 96 -4.74 -27.32 -19.18
N ARG A 97 -5.80 -28.11 -19.05
CA ARG A 97 -5.75 -29.57 -19.25
C ARG A 97 -6.70 -29.96 -20.36
N GLU A 98 -6.47 -31.13 -20.93
CA GLU A 98 -7.45 -31.79 -21.80
C GLU A 98 -8.79 -31.96 -21.08
N ASP A 99 -9.88 -31.92 -21.85
CA ASP A 99 -11.28 -31.97 -21.40
C ASP A 99 -11.73 -30.79 -20.53
N ASP A 100 -10.87 -29.83 -20.21
CA ASP A 100 -11.31 -28.59 -19.59
C ASP A 100 -12.04 -27.71 -20.62
N VAL A 101 -13.19 -27.18 -20.22
CA VAL A 101 -13.95 -26.19 -20.98
C VAL A 101 -13.41 -24.81 -20.64
N VAL A 102 -13.02 -24.08 -21.66
CA VAL A 102 -12.47 -22.73 -21.59
C VAL A 102 -13.50 -21.75 -22.11
N LEU A 103 -13.69 -20.66 -21.40
CA LEU A 103 -14.61 -19.58 -21.73
C LEU A 103 -13.84 -18.37 -22.24
N ASP A 104 -14.36 -17.79 -23.31
CA ASP A 104 -13.98 -16.45 -23.78
C ASP A 104 -14.65 -15.35 -22.93
N ASN A 105 -14.29 -14.09 -23.17
CA ASN A 105 -14.88 -12.90 -22.58
C ASN A 105 -16.41 -12.79 -22.82
N PHE A 106 -16.92 -13.39 -23.91
CA PHE A 106 -18.35 -13.49 -24.21
C PHE A 106 -19.01 -14.79 -23.71
N GLN A 107 -18.33 -15.54 -22.84
CA GLN A 107 -18.80 -16.82 -22.28
C GLN A 107 -19.05 -17.92 -23.35
N ILE A 108 -18.44 -17.79 -24.53
CA ILE A 108 -18.43 -18.84 -25.54
C ILE A 108 -17.45 -19.93 -25.12
N ALA A 109 -17.89 -21.19 -25.14
CA ALA A 109 -17.18 -22.33 -24.60
C ALA A 109 -16.36 -23.09 -25.65
N GLY A 110 -15.05 -23.22 -25.44
CA GLY A 110 -14.20 -24.14 -26.20
C GLY A 110 -13.78 -25.32 -25.32
N LEU A 111 -13.75 -26.53 -25.86
CA LEU A 111 -13.20 -27.70 -25.17
C LEU A 111 -11.72 -27.83 -25.54
N VAL A 112 -10.82 -27.93 -24.55
CA VAL A 112 -9.40 -28.18 -24.80
C VAL A 112 -9.21 -29.63 -25.26
N ILE A 113 -8.64 -29.78 -26.45
CA ILE A 113 -8.31 -31.10 -27.03
C ILE A 113 -6.82 -31.42 -26.83
N ALA A 114 -5.98 -30.38 -26.83
CA ALA A 114 -4.55 -30.51 -26.62
C ALA A 114 -4.01 -29.23 -26.00
N HIS A 115 -2.96 -29.34 -25.19
CA HIS A 115 -2.24 -28.20 -24.63
C HIS A 115 -0.74 -28.44 -24.70
N GLN A 116 0.01 -27.34 -24.68
CA GLN A 116 1.45 -27.30 -24.49
C GLN A 116 1.80 -25.96 -23.83
N PRO A 117 3.01 -25.80 -23.25
CA PRO A 117 3.38 -24.54 -22.62
C PRO A 117 3.16 -23.34 -23.55
N GLY A 118 2.32 -22.40 -23.10
CA GLY A 118 1.99 -21.19 -23.83
C GLY A 118 0.93 -21.34 -24.94
N GLN A 119 0.35 -22.52 -25.16
CA GLN A 119 -0.63 -22.74 -26.22
C GLN A 119 -1.69 -23.79 -25.87
N ILE A 120 -2.93 -23.55 -26.29
CA ILE A 120 -3.99 -24.57 -26.27
C ILE A 120 -4.65 -24.72 -27.64
N THR A 121 -5.10 -25.94 -27.94
CA THR A 121 -5.99 -26.22 -29.08
C THR A 121 -7.38 -26.53 -28.56
N ILE A 122 -8.37 -25.76 -29.00
CA ILE A 122 -9.77 -25.88 -28.58
C ILE A 122 -10.70 -26.27 -29.73
N ALA A 123 -11.68 -27.13 -29.44
CA ALA A 123 -12.83 -27.40 -30.30
C ALA A 123 -14.06 -26.62 -29.83
N PRO A 124 -15.01 -26.33 -30.73
CA PRO A 124 -16.28 -25.73 -30.36
C PRO A 124 -17.06 -26.68 -29.43
N PHE A 125 -17.53 -26.18 -28.29
CA PHE A 125 -18.24 -26.97 -27.29
C PHE A 125 -19.72 -26.56 -27.24
N MET A 126 -20.61 -27.48 -27.60
CA MET A 126 -22.07 -27.27 -27.69
C MET A 126 -22.52 -26.25 -28.77
N PHE A 127 -21.68 -25.97 -29.77
CA PHE A 127 -22.05 -25.23 -30.99
C PHE A 127 -21.22 -25.71 -32.20
N SER A 128 -21.52 -25.17 -33.38
CA SER A 128 -21.03 -25.69 -34.66
C SER A 128 -19.64 -25.21 -35.07
N ALA A 129 -19.33 -23.92 -34.92
CA ALA A 129 -18.03 -23.36 -35.31
C ALA A 129 -17.73 -22.04 -34.60
N PHE A 130 -16.44 -21.75 -34.41
CA PHE A 130 -16.01 -20.45 -33.89
C PHE A 130 -16.11 -19.35 -34.95
N VAL A 131 -16.59 -18.18 -34.56
CA VAL A 131 -16.51 -16.95 -35.38
C VAL A 131 -15.25 -16.16 -35.04
N ALA A 132 -14.87 -15.20 -35.91
CA ALA A 132 -13.66 -14.39 -35.74
C ALA A 132 -13.63 -13.58 -34.43
N ALA A 133 -14.81 -13.25 -33.88
CA ALA A 133 -14.92 -12.55 -32.61
C ALA A 133 -14.68 -13.43 -31.38
N ASN A 134 -14.75 -14.77 -31.51
CA ASN A 134 -14.51 -15.67 -30.39
C ASN A 134 -13.02 -15.85 -30.15
N PHE A 135 -12.62 -15.79 -28.88
CA PHE A 135 -11.24 -15.93 -28.43
C PHE A 135 -10.32 -14.95 -29.15
N ALA A 136 -10.78 -13.71 -29.29
CA ALA A 136 -10.03 -12.66 -29.96
C ALA A 136 -8.68 -12.40 -29.24
N ALA A 137 -7.68 -11.98 -30.01
CA ALA A 137 -6.42 -11.52 -29.45
C ALA A 137 -6.64 -10.42 -28.41
N ASP A 138 -5.74 -10.34 -27.44
CA ASP A 138 -5.80 -9.47 -26.27
C ASP A 138 -6.96 -9.72 -25.28
N LYS A 139 -7.75 -10.78 -25.48
CA LYS A 139 -8.78 -11.23 -24.53
C LYS A 139 -8.27 -12.38 -23.66
N PHE A 140 -9.06 -12.74 -22.66
CA PHE A 140 -8.70 -13.79 -21.71
C PHE A 140 -9.42 -15.10 -22.02
N ALA A 141 -8.68 -16.19 -21.95
CA ALA A 141 -9.18 -17.55 -21.90
C ALA A 141 -9.26 -17.98 -20.42
N ARG A 142 -10.44 -18.38 -19.95
CA ARG A 142 -10.68 -18.76 -18.54
C ARG A 142 -11.14 -20.20 -18.45
N ARG A 143 -10.55 -21.00 -17.56
CA ARG A 143 -11.08 -22.35 -17.29
C ARG A 143 -12.44 -22.24 -16.60
N GLY A 144 -13.45 -22.86 -17.19
CA GLY A 144 -14.78 -23.03 -16.61
C GLY A 144 -14.84 -24.30 -15.77
N TRP A 145 -15.18 -25.41 -16.42
CA TRP A 145 -15.37 -26.72 -15.78
C TRP A 145 -14.73 -27.83 -16.61
N ASN A 146 -14.62 -29.02 -16.06
CA ASN A 146 -14.18 -30.19 -16.81
C ASN A 146 -15.39 -30.88 -17.47
N SER A 147 -15.29 -31.23 -18.74
CA SER A 147 -16.30 -31.95 -19.50
C SER A 147 -15.83 -33.39 -19.76
N SER A 148 -16.04 -34.27 -18.78
CA SER A 148 -15.68 -35.68 -18.93
C SER A 148 -16.59 -36.43 -19.92
N ALA A 149 -16.03 -37.41 -20.62
CA ALA A 149 -16.75 -38.30 -21.52
C ALA A 149 -17.78 -39.19 -20.78
N SER A 150 -18.95 -39.39 -21.40
CA SER A 150 -20.05 -40.17 -20.82
C SER A 150 -19.79 -41.68 -20.72
N ARG A 151 -18.82 -42.21 -21.49
CA ARG A 151 -18.46 -43.63 -21.50
C ARG A 151 -16.93 -43.75 -21.41
N LYS A 152 -16.44 -44.49 -20.40
CA LYS A 152 -15.00 -44.63 -20.06
C LYS A 152 -14.34 -43.31 -19.60
N SER A 153 -14.97 -42.58 -18.69
CA SER A 153 -14.29 -41.48 -17.98
C SER A 153 -13.02 -41.99 -17.30
N THR A 154 -11.89 -41.35 -17.60
CA THR A 154 -10.61 -41.55 -16.90
C THR A 154 -10.38 -40.42 -15.90
N GLY A 155 -9.32 -40.53 -15.09
CA GLY A 155 -8.86 -39.40 -14.28
C GLY A 155 -8.36 -38.26 -15.17
N THR A 156 -8.55 -37.03 -14.72
CA THR A 156 -7.99 -35.82 -15.36
C THR A 156 -6.61 -35.54 -14.78
N GLU A 157 -5.77 -34.81 -15.53
CA GLU A 157 -4.43 -34.48 -15.08
C GLU A 157 -4.44 -33.67 -13.77
N SER A 158 -3.49 -33.95 -12.88
CA SER A 158 -3.37 -33.24 -11.60
C SER A 158 -2.78 -31.84 -11.81
N LEU A 159 -3.50 -30.82 -11.35
CA LEU A 159 -2.97 -29.46 -11.24
C LEU A 159 -2.21 -29.32 -9.93
N TYR A 160 -0.89 -29.27 -10.00
CA TYR A 160 -0.06 -28.90 -8.87
C TYR A 160 0.19 -27.39 -8.91
N SER A 161 -0.26 -26.68 -7.88
CA SER A 161 0.23 -25.32 -7.61
C SER A 161 1.41 -25.44 -6.65
N THR A 162 2.61 -25.17 -7.14
CA THR A 162 3.79 -25.04 -6.28
C THR A 162 3.75 -23.68 -5.59
N PRO A 163 3.87 -23.62 -4.25
CA PRO A 163 3.96 -22.34 -3.55
C PRO A 163 5.14 -21.53 -4.08
N ASN A 164 4.89 -20.26 -4.36
CA ASN A 164 5.93 -19.30 -4.69
C ASN A 164 6.56 -18.76 -3.39
N THR A 165 7.87 -18.51 -3.40
CA THR A 165 8.59 -17.94 -2.26
C THR A 165 8.79 -16.45 -2.46
N ILE A 166 8.08 -15.64 -1.68
CA ILE A 166 8.29 -14.19 -1.62
C ILE A 166 9.24 -13.89 -0.47
N TYR A 167 10.26 -13.07 -0.70
CA TYR A 167 11.23 -12.71 0.33
C TYR A 167 11.39 -11.20 0.52
N ASN A 168 11.93 -10.80 1.67
CA ASN A 168 12.39 -9.45 1.96
C ASN A 168 13.71 -9.47 2.75
N TYR A 169 14.54 -8.44 2.63
CA TYR A 169 15.77 -8.33 3.41
C TYR A 169 15.53 -7.55 4.70
N GLY A 170 16.32 -7.84 5.74
CA GLY A 170 16.47 -6.97 6.90
C GLY A 170 17.35 -5.78 6.56
N ALA A 171 16.81 -4.57 6.69
CA ALA A 171 17.56 -3.33 6.56
C ALA A 171 18.11 -2.90 7.93
N ILE A 172 19.40 -2.60 8.00
CA ILE A 172 20.04 -2.10 9.23
C ILE A 172 20.26 -0.60 9.10
N LYS A 173 19.62 0.19 9.96
CA LYS A 173 19.82 1.64 10.06
C LYS A 173 20.62 1.98 11.30
N ARG A 174 21.55 2.92 11.19
CA ARG A 174 22.44 3.38 12.27
C ARG A 174 22.56 4.88 12.19
N ASP A 175 22.66 5.52 13.35
CA ASP A 175 23.08 6.91 13.49
C ASP A 175 24.13 7.00 14.61
N SER A 176 24.90 8.07 14.63
CA SER A 176 25.89 8.33 15.67
C SER A 176 25.87 9.80 16.06
N VAL A 177 26.33 10.06 17.29
CA VAL A 177 26.49 11.42 17.79
C VAL A 177 27.84 11.55 18.47
N PHE A 178 28.50 12.67 18.24
CA PHE A 178 29.76 13.01 18.91
C PHE A 178 29.46 14.02 20.01
N ILE A 179 29.82 13.70 21.25
CA ILE A 179 29.58 14.54 22.41
C ILE A 179 30.93 14.91 23.02
N SER A 180 31.19 16.21 23.13
CA SER A 180 32.40 16.72 23.79
C SER A 180 32.15 16.97 25.28
N ARG A 181 33.20 16.94 26.10
CA ARG A 181 33.09 17.27 27.53
C ARG A 181 32.53 18.67 27.80
N ARG A 182 32.68 19.60 26.84
CA ARG A 182 32.15 20.96 26.97
C ARG A 182 30.63 21.02 26.83
N ASP A 183 30.02 20.05 26.14
CA ASP A 183 28.56 19.97 25.93
C ASP A 183 27.81 19.54 27.19
N PHE A 184 28.53 19.01 28.18
CA PHE A 184 28.04 18.73 29.53
C PHE A 184 28.06 19.96 30.45
N SER A 185 28.76 21.04 30.07
CA SER A 185 28.80 22.27 30.86
C SER A 185 27.57 23.13 30.56
N ALA A 186 26.64 23.18 31.53
CA ALA A 186 25.48 24.03 31.43
C ALA A 186 25.88 25.49 31.67
N THR A 187 25.86 26.32 30.62
CA THR A 187 25.83 27.79 30.78
C THR A 187 24.43 28.34 30.54
N TYR A 188 23.64 27.81 29.60
CA TYR A 188 22.21 28.12 29.44
C TYR A 188 21.44 26.99 28.71
N MET A 189 20.38 26.45 29.33
CA MET A 189 19.30 25.69 28.69
C MET A 189 17.97 26.11 29.34
N ASP A 190 16.95 26.34 28.51
CA ASP A 190 15.66 26.94 28.88
C ASP A 190 14.81 26.00 29.77
N GLN A 191 14.00 26.56 30.67
CA GLN A 191 13.09 25.82 31.56
C GLN A 191 11.97 25.07 30.82
N ALA A 192 11.76 25.35 29.53
CA ALA A 192 10.72 24.73 28.71
C ALA A 192 11.11 23.36 28.14
N ILE A 193 12.39 22.96 28.18
CA ILE A 193 12.86 21.65 27.71
C ILE A 193 13.36 20.85 28.94
N PRO A 194 12.92 19.61 29.18
CA PRO A 194 13.32 18.82 30.35
C PRO A 194 14.83 18.50 30.45
N GLU A 195 15.56 18.73 29.36
CA GLU A 195 16.95 18.31 29.15
C GLU A 195 17.90 19.41 29.63
N LYS A 196 18.76 19.08 30.59
CA LYS A 196 19.57 20.07 31.34
C LYS A 196 20.88 20.47 30.64
N ASN A 197 21.29 19.76 29.59
CA ASN A 197 22.52 20.05 28.83
C ASN A 197 22.41 19.63 27.35
N TRP A 198 23.30 20.17 26.51
CA TRP A 198 23.33 19.91 25.07
C TRP A 198 23.65 18.45 24.74
N ALA A 199 24.42 17.77 25.59
CA ALA A 199 24.69 16.35 25.46
C ALA A 199 23.40 15.51 25.40
N ILE A 200 22.50 15.67 26.37
CA ILE A 200 21.24 14.91 26.43
C ILE A 200 20.33 15.24 25.24
N ARG A 201 20.29 16.51 24.83
CA ARG A 201 19.51 16.92 23.65
C ARG A 201 20.01 16.26 22.36
N GLN A 202 21.32 16.20 22.19
CA GLN A 202 21.95 15.59 21.03
C GLN A 202 21.72 14.07 20.97
N GLU A 203 21.64 13.40 22.12
CA GLU A 203 21.22 11.99 22.22
C GLU A 203 19.75 11.81 21.82
N ALA A 204 18.84 12.66 22.32
CA ALA A 204 17.43 12.61 21.95
C ALA A 204 17.21 12.85 20.45
N GLU A 205 17.93 13.80 19.85
CA GLU A 205 17.89 14.07 18.41
C GLU A 205 18.42 12.90 17.57
N MET A 206 19.48 12.22 18.03
CA MET A 206 19.98 11.01 17.38
C MET A 206 18.90 9.92 17.33
N ILE A 207 18.19 9.68 18.44
CA ILE A 207 17.10 8.69 18.48
C ILE A 207 15.98 9.07 17.50
N LEU A 208 15.62 10.36 17.43
CA LEU A 208 14.60 10.85 16.49
C LEU A 208 15.03 10.66 15.03
N ARG A 209 16.29 10.93 14.67
CA ARG A 209 16.79 10.70 13.31
C ARG A 209 16.79 9.22 12.92
N VAL A 210 17.12 8.33 13.85
CA VAL A 210 17.01 6.88 13.62
C VAL A 210 15.55 6.47 13.39
N ALA A 211 14.62 6.96 14.23
CA ALA A 211 13.19 6.68 14.08
C ALA A 211 12.66 7.18 12.71
N GLN A 212 13.04 8.40 12.32
CA GLN A 212 12.70 8.97 11.02
C GLN A 212 13.26 8.12 9.87
N SER A 213 14.52 7.69 9.96
CA SER A 213 15.12 6.82 8.95
C SER A 213 14.38 5.48 8.82
N LEU A 214 13.86 4.92 9.91
CA LEU A 214 13.05 3.70 9.89
C LEU A 214 11.69 3.91 9.24
N GLU A 215 11.04 5.07 9.44
CA GLU A 215 9.78 5.37 8.78
C GLU A 215 9.92 5.55 7.28
N TRP A 216 10.92 6.32 6.85
CA TRP A 216 11.25 6.47 5.43
C TRP A 216 11.58 5.13 4.77
N SER A 217 12.30 4.27 5.49
CA SER A 217 12.59 2.90 5.08
C SER A 217 11.32 2.09 4.85
N ASN A 218 10.40 2.09 5.82
CA ASN A 218 9.14 1.35 5.73
C ASN A 218 8.22 1.84 4.61
N LEU A 219 8.30 3.10 4.20
CA LEU A 219 7.45 3.66 3.14
C LEU A 219 8.04 3.47 1.74
N TYR A 220 9.31 3.83 1.54
CA TYR A 220 9.85 4.09 0.20
C TYR A 220 11.07 3.24 -0.17
N GLU A 221 11.63 2.45 0.75
CA GLU A 221 12.82 1.68 0.44
C GLU A 221 12.56 0.61 -0.62
N LYS A 222 13.54 0.40 -1.51
CA LYS A 222 13.45 -0.61 -2.56
C LYS A 222 14.15 -1.87 -2.07
N ARG A 223 13.50 -3.03 -2.24
CA ARG A 223 14.10 -4.31 -1.88
C ARG A 223 15.34 -4.55 -2.72
N GLY A 224 16.48 -4.79 -2.08
CA GLY A 224 17.72 -5.06 -2.80
C GLY A 224 18.90 -5.39 -1.89
N LYS A 225 19.97 -5.85 -2.54
CA LYS A 225 21.28 -6.06 -1.93
C LYS A 225 22.32 -5.51 -2.89
N GLU A 226 23.17 -4.63 -2.39
CA GLU A 226 24.21 -3.98 -3.19
C GLU A 226 25.51 -3.92 -2.39
N THR A 227 26.64 -4.13 -3.08
CA THR A 227 27.96 -4.01 -2.47
C THR A 227 28.60 -2.70 -2.90
N ILE A 228 28.74 -1.78 -1.96
CA ILE A 228 29.36 -0.46 -2.18
C ILE A 228 30.55 -0.33 -1.23
N ASN A 229 31.70 0.09 -1.75
CA ASN A 229 32.95 0.22 -0.98
C ASN A 229 33.36 -1.06 -0.22
N GLY A 230 33.13 -2.23 -0.84
CA GLY A 230 33.45 -3.54 -0.25
C GLY A 230 32.55 -3.94 0.92
N GLN A 231 31.49 -3.18 1.20
CA GLN A 231 30.52 -3.47 2.25
C GLN A 231 29.18 -3.83 1.61
N GLU A 232 28.63 -4.96 2.02
CA GLU A 232 27.30 -5.39 1.61
C GLU A 232 26.24 -4.56 2.34
N ARG A 233 25.29 -4.02 1.57
CA ARG A 233 24.16 -3.26 2.07
C ARG A 233 22.88 -3.93 1.64
N THR A 234 22.03 -4.22 2.60
CA THR A 234 20.70 -4.79 2.39
C THR A 234 19.64 -3.73 2.60
N ALA A 235 18.61 -3.79 1.76
CA ALA A 235 17.49 -2.87 1.76
C ALA A 235 16.18 -3.65 1.76
N ASN A 236 15.26 -3.28 2.64
CA ASN A 236 13.93 -3.88 2.71
C ASN A 236 13.03 -3.23 1.64
N GLY A 237 12.07 -3.97 1.10
CA GLY A 237 10.98 -3.41 0.33
C GLY A 237 10.01 -2.69 1.26
N GLY A 238 9.93 -1.38 1.16
CA GLY A 238 8.91 -0.54 1.78
C GLY A 238 7.55 -0.70 1.11
N LEU A 239 6.55 0.06 1.58
CA LEU A 239 5.17 -0.02 1.13
C LEU A 239 5.03 0.18 -0.39
N VAL A 240 5.69 1.20 -0.96
CA VAL A 240 5.61 1.49 -2.41
C VAL A 240 6.12 0.31 -3.23
N TRP A 241 7.29 -0.22 -2.87
CA TRP A 241 7.85 -1.40 -3.53
C TRP A 241 6.91 -2.61 -3.42
N ALA A 242 6.30 -2.80 -2.25
CA ALA A 242 5.37 -3.90 -2.03
C ALA A 242 4.08 -3.77 -2.86
N ILE A 243 3.56 -2.55 -3.06
CA ILE A 243 2.40 -2.30 -3.92
C ILE A 243 2.70 -2.73 -5.36
N ASP A 244 3.83 -2.28 -5.91
CA ASP A 244 4.24 -2.59 -7.29
C ASP A 244 4.41 -4.09 -7.54
N HIS A 245 4.97 -4.81 -6.57
CA HIS A 245 5.35 -6.22 -6.74
C HIS A 245 4.32 -7.23 -6.22
N ARG A 246 3.22 -6.77 -5.61
CA ARG A 246 2.16 -7.63 -5.06
C ARG A 246 0.78 -7.38 -5.69
N GLY A 247 0.77 -6.87 -6.93
CA GLY A 247 -0.48 -6.66 -7.70
C GLY A 247 -1.28 -5.43 -7.28
N GLY A 248 -0.71 -4.57 -6.44
CA GLY A 248 -1.23 -3.24 -6.18
C GLY A 248 -1.08 -2.32 -7.40
N THR A 249 -1.67 -1.14 -7.33
CA THR A 249 -1.45 -0.10 -8.33
C THR A 249 -0.79 1.08 -7.63
N HIS A 250 0.38 1.49 -8.11
CA HIS A 250 1.02 2.72 -7.69
C HIS A 250 0.90 3.72 -8.85
N GLU A 251 0.26 4.86 -8.57
CA GLU A 251 0.15 5.94 -9.53
C GLU A 251 0.83 7.17 -8.95
N THR A 252 1.87 7.63 -9.64
CA THR A 252 2.53 8.89 -9.28
C THR A 252 1.87 10.00 -10.07
N SER A 253 0.90 10.71 -9.46
CA SER A 253 0.35 11.93 -10.07
C SER A 253 1.28 13.11 -9.78
N PRO A 254 1.88 13.75 -10.81
CA PRO A 254 2.61 15.00 -10.63
C PRO A 254 1.66 16.18 -10.36
N ASN A 255 0.36 15.99 -10.62
CA ASN A 255 -0.66 17.01 -10.47
C ASN A 255 -1.42 16.85 -9.15
N GLU A 256 -2.02 17.94 -8.68
CA GLU A 256 -2.89 17.91 -7.51
C GLU A 256 -4.02 16.88 -7.67
N LEU A 257 -4.40 16.22 -6.57
CA LEU A 257 -5.49 15.24 -6.55
C LEU A 257 -6.81 15.92 -6.97
N THR A 258 -7.37 15.48 -8.09
CA THR A 258 -8.69 15.91 -8.57
C THR A 258 -9.78 14.98 -8.07
N GLU A 259 -11.03 15.44 -8.06
CA GLU A 259 -12.18 14.61 -7.68
C GLU A 259 -12.37 13.39 -8.60
N SER A 260 -12.13 13.54 -9.91
CA SER A 260 -12.21 12.42 -10.86
C SER A 260 -11.16 11.36 -10.55
N ALA A 261 -9.90 11.77 -10.35
CA ALA A 261 -8.82 10.86 -10.03
C ALA A 261 -9.06 10.12 -8.69
N TRP A 262 -9.63 10.83 -7.69
CA TRP A 262 -9.99 10.22 -6.42
C TRP A 262 -11.06 9.12 -6.57
N LYS A 263 -12.13 9.39 -7.32
CA LYS A 263 -13.20 8.40 -7.57
C LYS A 263 -12.70 7.22 -8.40
N GLU A 264 -11.92 7.48 -9.44
CA GLU A 264 -11.31 6.43 -10.27
C GLU A 264 -10.41 5.51 -9.45
N LEU A 265 -9.64 6.05 -8.50
CA LEU A 265 -8.81 5.26 -7.60
C LEU A 265 -9.65 4.33 -6.71
N ILE A 266 -10.75 4.83 -6.15
CA ILE A 266 -11.69 4.01 -5.35
C ILE A 266 -12.32 2.92 -6.22
N GLU A 267 -12.72 3.23 -7.45
CA GLU A 267 -13.25 2.24 -8.39
C GLU A 267 -12.22 1.16 -8.74
N LEU A 268 -10.96 1.56 -8.94
CA LEU A 268 -9.89 0.62 -9.25
C LEU A 268 -9.66 -0.35 -8.08
N VAL A 269 -9.62 0.17 -6.85
CA VAL A 269 -9.49 -0.65 -5.64
C VAL A 269 -10.71 -1.56 -5.49
N GLY A 270 -11.92 -1.04 -5.66
CA GLY A 270 -13.15 -1.84 -5.59
C GLY A 270 -13.32 -2.88 -6.69
N LYS A 271 -12.75 -2.68 -7.88
CA LYS A 271 -12.71 -3.70 -8.94
C LYS A 271 -11.72 -4.83 -8.62
N LYS A 272 -10.67 -4.54 -7.85
CA LYS A 272 -9.66 -5.53 -7.45
C LYS A 272 -10.07 -6.32 -6.20
N ASP A 273 -10.86 -5.71 -5.31
CA ASP A 273 -11.37 -6.40 -4.13
C ASP A 273 -12.62 -7.22 -4.47
N ALA A 274 -12.66 -8.48 -4.03
CA ALA A 274 -13.80 -9.37 -4.26
C ALA A 274 -14.98 -9.06 -3.32
N ALA A 275 -14.79 -8.17 -2.33
CA ALA A 275 -15.80 -7.81 -1.35
C ALA A 275 -16.73 -6.69 -1.86
N ALA A 276 -18.02 -7.02 -2.02
CA ALA A 276 -19.06 -6.09 -2.49
C ALA A 276 -19.35 -4.90 -1.53
N LYS A 277 -18.85 -4.94 -0.29
CA LYS A 277 -18.92 -3.87 0.73
C LYS A 277 -17.66 -3.94 1.59
N GLY A 278 -16.67 -3.08 1.29
CA GLY A 278 -15.41 -3.01 2.01
C GLY A 278 -15.26 -1.67 2.72
N ARG A 279 -14.59 -1.69 3.89
CA ARG A 279 -14.05 -0.48 4.50
C ARG A 279 -12.61 -0.29 4.02
N LEU A 280 -12.34 0.86 3.39
CA LEU A 280 -11.00 1.23 2.96
C LEU A 280 -10.37 2.19 3.98
N LEU A 281 -9.08 2.01 4.24
CA LEU A 281 -8.30 2.95 5.03
C LEU A 281 -7.54 3.87 4.08
N PHE A 282 -7.79 5.18 4.16
CA PHE A 282 -7.02 6.18 3.45
C PHE A 282 -6.00 6.83 4.39
N CYS A 283 -4.71 6.61 4.10
CA CYS A 283 -3.60 7.21 4.83
C CYS A 283 -3.15 8.50 4.12
N TYR A 284 -3.12 9.63 4.80
CA TYR A 284 -2.86 10.93 4.16
C TYR A 284 -2.02 11.91 4.98
N GLY A 285 -1.35 12.82 4.28
CA GLY A 285 -0.78 14.04 4.86
C GLY A 285 -1.75 15.22 4.79
N LYS A 286 -1.45 16.32 5.50
CA LYS A 286 -2.36 17.48 5.66
C LYS A 286 -2.84 18.07 4.33
N SER A 287 -1.95 18.13 3.34
CA SER A 287 -2.27 18.69 2.01
C SER A 287 -3.29 17.84 1.27
N ALA A 288 -3.16 16.51 1.34
CA ALA A 288 -4.09 15.59 0.69
C ALA A 288 -5.49 15.67 1.32
N LEU A 289 -5.58 15.75 2.65
CA LEU A 289 -6.86 15.96 3.33
C LEU A 289 -7.53 17.27 2.92
N ALA A 290 -6.78 18.38 2.94
CA ALA A 290 -7.32 19.69 2.55
C ALA A 290 -7.87 19.69 1.12
N LYS A 291 -7.24 18.92 0.20
CA LYS A 291 -7.74 18.76 -1.17
C LYS A 291 -8.99 17.90 -1.23
N ILE A 292 -9.04 16.77 -0.52
CA ILE A 292 -10.25 15.94 -0.46
C ILE A 292 -11.42 16.73 0.12
N GLN A 293 -11.20 17.49 1.20
CA GLN A 293 -12.20 18.36 1.82
C GLN A 293 -12.63 19.52 0.91
N SER A 294 -11.84 19.87 -0.11
CA SER A 294 -12.19 20.94 -1.05
C SER A 294 -13.22 20.53 -2.10
N PHE A 295 -13.30 19.24 -2.43
CA PHE A 295 -14.26 18.70 -3.40
C PHE A 295 -15.27 17.73 -2.79
N THR A 296 -15.06 17.25 -1.57
CA THR A 296 -16.11 16.59 -0.79
C THR A 296 -16.94 17.67 -0.12
N GLU A 297 -18.03 18.07 -0.77
CA GLU A 297 -19.10 18.79 -0.06
C GLU A 297 -19.50 17.97 1.18
N PRO A 298 -19.88 18.61 2.29
CA PRO A 298 -20.25 17.86 3.48
C PRO A 298 -21.43 16.96 3.13
N PHE A 299 -21.17 15.65 3.01
CA PHE A 299 -22.16 14.63 3.27
C PHE A 299 -22.45 14.73 4.77
N VAL A 300 -23.22 15.75 5.14
CA VAL A 300 -23.94 15.78 6.41
C VAL A 300 -24.78 14.51 6.38
N LYS A 301 -24.30 13.44 7.00
CA LYS A 301 -25.22 12.55 7.70
C LYS A 301 -25.94 13.50 8.63
N ALA A 302 -27.20 13.81 8.29
CA ALA A 302 -28.12 14.40 9.23
C ALA A 302 -28.12 13.46 10.44
N SER A 303 -27.27 13.76 11.42
CA SER A 303 -27.48 13.36 12.79
C SER A 303 -28.84 13.97 13.12
N GLY A 304 -29.86 13.11 13.11
CA GLY A 304 -31.24 13.51 12.93
C GLY A 304 -31.64 14.64 13.88
N THR A 305 -32.19 15.71 13.30
CA THR A 305 -33.21 16.65 13.82
C THR A 305 -33.18 17.14 15.28
N ASN A 306 -32.20 16.79 16.12
CA ASN A 306 -32.23 16.98 17.58
C ASN A 306 -30.88 17.38 18.17
N ASN A 307 -30.06 18.15 17.47
CA ASN A 307 -28.88 18.78 18.10
C ASN A 307 -28.82 20.29 17.82
N THR A 308 -29.82 20.99 18.34
CA THR A 308 -29.68 22.37 18.80
C THR A 308 -30.43 22.51 20.12
N PHE A 309 -29.71 22.42 21.23
CA PHE A 309 -30.01 23.20 22.44
C PHE A 309 -28.71 23.41 23.22
N GLY A 310 -28.22 24.66 23.21
CA GLY A 310 -27.05 25.10 23.99
C GLY A 310 -25.90 25.53 23.10
N GLY A 311 -25.82 26.84 22.82
CA GLY A 311 -24.81 27.46 21.97
C GLY A 311 -23.39 27.00 22.26
N GLY A 312 -22.81 26.28 21.31
CA GLY A 312 -21.40 25.96 21.20
C GLY A 312 -21.09 25.90 19.70
N ALA A 313 -20.02 26.56 19.27
CA ALA A 313 -19.67 26.73 17.87
C ALA A 313 -19.69 25.40 17.11
N VAL A 314 -20.39 25.37 15.98
CA VAL A 314 -20.30 24.28 15.01
C VAL A 314 -18.90 24.36 14.40
N SER A 315 -17.98 23.53 14.88
CA SER A 315 -16.67 23.39 14.25
C SER A 315 -16.88 22.72 12.89
N GLY A 316 -16.38 23.37 11.84
CA GLY A 316 -16.57 22.96 10.45
C GLY A 316 -15.92 21.61 10.10
N ILE A 317 -16.32 21.13 8.92
CA ILE A 317 -15.97 19.93 8.16
C ILE A 317 -14.73 19.17 8.67
N ASP A 318 -14.99 18.05 9.34
CA ASP A 318 -14.05 16.96 9.49
C ASP A 318 -14.69 15.72 8.86
N VAL A 319 -14.27 15.39 7.63
CA VAL A 319 -14.79 14.23 6.90
C VAL A 319 -14.15 12.98 7.50
N ASN A 320 -14.71 12.51 8.61
CA ASN A 320 -14.22 11.31 9.28
C ASN A 320 -14.57 10.02 8.53
N THR A 321 -15.58 10.06 7.65
CA THR A 321 -15.98 8.94 6.80
C THR A 321 -16.51 9.43 5.46
N TYR A 322 -15.98 8.93 4.34
CA TYR A 322 -16.47 9.20 2.98
C TYR A 322 -16.98 7.90 2.38
N SER A 323 -18.14 7.89 1.72
CA SER A 323 -18.64 6.69 1.05
C SER A 323 -18.87 6.91 -0.43
N TYR A 324 -18.41 5.96 -1.25
CA TYR A 324 -18.56 5.97 -2.70
C TYR A 324 -18.62 4.53 -3.20
N LEU A 325 -19.52 4.25 -4.15
CA LEU A 325 -19.74 2.90 -4.71
C LEU A 325 -20.03 1.81 -3.65
N GLY A 326 -20.60 2.18 -2.49
CA GLY A 326 -20.84 1.23 -1.40
C GLY A 326 -19.59 0.81 -0.61
N GLN A 327 -18.47 1.51 -0.81
CA GLN A 327 -17.28 1.43 0.03
C GLN A 327 -17.27 2.59 1.02
N ASP A 328 -16.97 2.28 2.28
CA ASP A 328 -16.77 3.29 3.32
C ASP A 328 -15.26 3.54 3.48
N ILE A 329 -14.84 4.80 3.47
CA ILE A 329 -13.44 5.20 3.56
C ILE A 329 -13.22 5.86 4.92
N ASP A 330 -12.39 5.21 5.74
CA ASP A 330 -11.91 5.71 7.02
C ASP A 330 -10.59 6.46 6.80
N PHE A 331 -10.44 7.61 7.45
CA PHE A 331 -9.34 8.55 7.24
C PHE A 331 -8.29 8.42 8.37
N MET A 332 -7.05 8.09 8.04
CA MET A 332 -5.91 8.11 8.98
C MET A 332 -4.84 9.13 8.57
N TYR A 333 -4.58 10.08 9.47
CA TYR A 333 -3.51 11.05 9.31
C TYR A 333 -2.14 10.40 9.55
N LEU A 334 -1.21 10.60 8.61
CA LEU A 334 0.21 10.29 8.75
C LEU A 334 0.98 11.61 8.85
N SER A 335 1.64 11.84 9.98
CA SER A 335 2.36 13.10 10.25
C SER A 335 3.72 13.22 9.58
#